data_AF-A0A833GYG1-F1
#
_entry.id   AF-A0A833GYG1-F1
#
_cell.length_a   1.000
_cell.length_b   1.000
_cell.length_c   1.000
_cell.angle_alpha   90.00
_cell.angle_beta   90.00
_cell.angle_gamma   90.00
#
_symmetry.space_group_name_H-M   'P 1'
#
loop_
_entity.id
_entity.type
_entity.pdbx_description
1 polymer ?
#
loop_
_entity_poly.entity_id
_entity_poly.type
_entity_poly.pdbx_seq_one_letter_code
_entity_poly.pdbx_strand_id
1 'polypeptide(L)'
;MNVAASHLAQSITAFAYDGPLDSIRQYIDNYSENYTDDEFVLRARYALWYLTGDRNGPLAYLQDGEHKRNLSFVVSALVDLNVKEALPVIEERLKTLENPVTIECFKEAIDRLQSQATAPAEADRMIWMLGRKTRTELALGEDTDNVFVLRAQKGGDTYAGVEADDSSPED
;
A
#
# COMPACT_ATOMS: atom_id res chain seq x y z
N MET A 1 -2.26 17.79 7.34
CA MET A 1 -3.04 17.11 8.41
C MET A 1 -3.41 15.68 8.00
N ASN A 2 -3.80 15.46 6.74
CA ASN A 2 -4.27 14.16 6.24
C ASN A 2 -3.25 13.03 6.44
N VAL A 3 -1.98 13.24 6.08
CA VAL A 3 -0.91 12.23 6.24
C VAL A 3 -0.72 11.76 7.69
N ALA A 4 -0.76 12.67 8.67
CA ALA A 4 -0.57 12.29 10.07
C ALA A 4 -1.65 11.30 10.58
N ALA A 5 -2.90 11.49 10.16
CA ALA A 5 -4.01 10.62 10.55
C ALA A 5 -3.90 9.22 9.91
N SER A 6 -3.47 9.12 8.65
CA SER A 6 -3.29 7.82 8.00
C SER A 6 -2.09 7.04 8.55
N HIS A 7 -1.00 7.74 8.91
CA HIS A 7 0.11 7.15 9.64
C HIS A 7 -0.29 6.65 11.03
N LEU A 8 -1.14 7.40 11.74
CA LEU A 8 -1.69 6.96 13.02
C LEU A 8 -2.53 5.69 12.83
N ALA A 9 -3.42 5.66 11.84
CA ALA A 9 -4.23 4.49 11.52
C ALA A 9 -3.37 3.25 11.23
N GLN A 10 -2.32 3.38 10.43
CA GLN A 10 -1.38 2.28 10.17
C GLN A 10 -0.60 1.86 11.43
N SER A 11 -0.22 2.83 12.28
CA SER A 11 0.53 2.57 13.50
C SER A 11 -0.30 1.80 14.52
N ILE A 12 -1.59 2.11 14.67
CA ILE A 12 -2.48 1.32 15.55
C ILE A 12 -2.70 -0.11 15.02
N THR A 13 -2.64 -0.32 13.70
CA THR A 13 -2.58 -1.66 13.10
C THR A 13 -1.31 -2.42 13.49
N ALA A 14 -0.21 -1.73 13.81
CA ALA A 14 1.02 -2.33 14.33
C ALA A 14 0.85 -2.92 15.75
N PHE A 15 -0.16 -2.46 16.49
CA PHE A 15 -0.41 -2.82 17.89
C PHE A 15 -1.65 -3.71 18.07
N ALA A 16 -2.09 -4.42 17.02
CA ALA A 16 -3.29 -5.27 17.03
C ALA A 16 -4.53 -4.59 17.67
N TYR A 17 -4.77 -3.31 17.38
CA TYR A 17 -5.85 -2.54 17.99
C TYR A 17 -7.23 -3.23 17.87
N ASP A 18 -7.93 -3.42 18.98
CA ASP A 18 -9.21 -4.13 19.07
C ASP A 18 -10.41 -3.21 19.41
N GLY A 19 -10.21 -1.89 19.39
CA GLY A 19 -11.23 -0.90 19.75
C GLY A 19 -12.04 -0.35 18.56
N PRO A 20 -12.85 0.70 18.80
CA PRO A 20 -13.73 1.28 17.78
C PRO A 20 -12.97 1.85 16.57
N LEU A 21 -13.43 1.53 15.36
CA LEU A 21 -12.80 1.92 14.09
C LEU A 21 -13.51 3.08 13.37
N ASP A 22 -14.52 3.68 14.00
CA ASP A 22 -15.38 4.68 13.36
C ASP A 22 -14.61 5.92 12.89
N SER A 23 -13.57 6.34 13.63
CA SER A 23 -12.73 7.46 13.20
C SER A 23 -11.93 7.15 11.93
N ILE A 24 -11.50 5.90 11.72
CA ILE A 24 -10.81 5.49 10.49
C ILE A 24 -11.80 5.48 9.32
N ARG A 25 -13.01 4.93 9.54
CA ARG A 25 -14.08 4.93 8.54
C ARG A 25 -14.46 6.34 8.12
N GLN A 26 -14.77 7.20 9.09
CA GLN A 26 -15.12 8.60 8.84
C GLN A 26 -14.01 9.34 8.10
N TYR A 27 -12.74 9.08 8.45
CA TYR A 27 -11.61 9.65 7.72
C TYR A 27 -11.61 9.19 6.25
N ILE A 28 -11.76 7.89 5.98
CA ILE A 28 -11.82 7.38 4.61
C ILE A 28 -13.00 7.99 3.86
N ASP A 29 -14.19 8.02 4.45
CA ASP A 29 -15.40 8.55 3.82
C ASP A 29 -15.24 10.03 3.46
N ASN A 30 -14.67 10.84 4.36
CA ASN A 30 -14.46 12.27 4.14
C ASN A 30 -13.52 12.59 2.96
N TYR A 31 -12.55 11.72 2.67
CA TYR A 31 -11.54 11.98 1.63
C TYR A 31 -11.73 11.16 0.36
N SER A 32 -12.53 10.10 0.38
CA SER A 32 -12.66 9.19 -0.78
C SER A 32 -13.35 9.82 -1.99
N GLU A 33 -14.12 10.90 -1.84
CA GLU A 33 -14.75 11.56 -2.99
C GLU A 33 -13.71 12.17 -3.95
N ASN A 34 -12.62 12.73 -3.42
CA ASN A 34 -11.64 13.48 -4.20
C ASN A 34 -10.25 12.84 -4.23
N TYR A 35 -9.96 11.92 -3.30
CA TYR A 35 -8.61 11.41 -3.04
C TYR A 35 -8.59 9.88 -2.91
N THR A 36 -9.55 9.17 -3.52
CA THR A 36 -9.74 7.73 -3.32
C THR A 36 -8.46 6.90 -3.56
N ASP A 37 -7.66 7.30 -4.55
CA ASP A 37 -6.43 6.63 -4.97
C ASP A 37 -5.17 7.19 -4.30
N ASP A 38 -5.30 8.21 -3.46
CA ASP A 38 -4.14 8.86 -2.85
C ASP A 38 -3.56 8.02 -1.71
N GLU A 39 -2.25 8.12 -1.55
CA GLU A 39 -1.46 7.31 -0.61
C GLU A 39 -2.02 7.35 0.81
N PHE A 40 -2.44 8.52 1.28
CA PHE A 40 -2.95 8.68 2.64
C PHE A 40 -4.32 7.98 2.83
N VAL A 41 -5.17 7.96 1.81
CA VAL A 41 -6.45 7.23 1.86
C VAL A 41 -6.20 5.73 1.82
N LEU A 42 -5.33 5.26 0.91
CA LEU A 42 -5.03 3.82 0.81
C LEU A 42 -4.29 3.27 2.03
N ARG A 43 -3.46 4.07 2.69
CA ARG A 43 -2.84 3.72 3.97
C ARG A 43 -3.91 3.55 5.07
N ALA A 44 -4.91 4.44 5.12
CA ALA A 44 -6.02 4.30 6.06
C ALA A 44 -6.93 3.10 5.73
N ARG A 45 -7.19 2.85 4.43
CA ARG A 45 -7.94 1.67 3.98
C ARG A 45 -7.23 0.37 4.32
N TYR A 46 -5.91 0.29 4.10
CA TYR A 46 -5.09 -0.85 4.55
C TYR A 46 -5.32 -1.12 6.04
N ALA A 47 -5.19 -0.08 6.88
CA ALA A 47 -5.38 -0.20 8.32
C ALA A 47 -6.77 -0.73 8.66
N LEU A 48 -7.82 -0.17 8.05
CA LEU A 48 -9.20 -0.61 8.25
C LEU A 48 -9.39 -2.07 7.83
N TRP A 49 -8.99 -2.44 6.61
CA TRP A 49 -9.14 -3.81 6.08
C TRP A 49 -8.44 -4.84 6.96
N TYR A 50 -7.20 -4.54 7.37
CA TYR A 50 -6.46 -5.44 8.24
C TYR A 50 -7.13 -5.60 9.61
N LEU A 51 -7.49 -4.49 10.26
CA LEU A 51 -8.10 -4.50 11.60
C LEU A 51 -9.48 -5.18 11.62
N THR A 52 -10.24 -5.10 10.52
CA THR A 52 -11.54 -5.79 10.41
C THR A 52 -11.45 -7.22 9.87
N GLY A 53 -10.28 -7.66 9.43
CA GLY A 53 -10.13 -8.91 8.69
C GLY A 53 -10.89 -8.92 7.36
N ASP A 54 -11.13 -7.75 6.76
CA ASP A 54 -11.87 -7.63 5.51
C ASP A 54 -11.02 -8.07 4.32
N ARG A 55 -11.29 -9.28 3.84
CA ARG A 55 -10.64 -9.88 2.67
C ARG A 55 -11.23 -9.41 1.34
N ASN A 56 -12.49 -8.98 1.35
CA ASN A 56 -13.23 -8.67 0.13
C ASN A 56 -12.97 -7.24 -0.33
N GLY A 57 -12.86 -6.29 0.60
CA GLY A 57 -12.55 -4.88 0.32
C GLY A 57 -11.32 -4.68 -0.58
N PRO A 58 -10.12 -5.15 -0.18
CA PRO A 58 -8.93 -4.95 -1.00
C PRO A 58 -8.98 -5.75 -2.31
N LEU A 59 -9.66 -6.90 -2.35
CA LEU A 59 -9.80 -7.70 -3.57
C LEU A 59 -10.70 -6.98 -4.59
N ALA A 60 -11.86 -6.49 -4.15
CA ALA A 60 -12.77 -5.71 -4.99
C ALA A 60 -12.10 -4.44 -5.51
N TYR A 61 -11.33 -3.75 -4.66
CA TYR A 61 -10.57 -2.57 -5.05
C TYR A 61 -9.53 -2.90 -6.14
N LEU A 62 -8.81 -4.02 -6.03
CA LEU A 62 -7.83 -4.42 -7.04
C LEU A 62 -8.48 -4.88 -8.36
N GLN A 63 -9.66 -5.48 -8.29
CA GLN A 63 -10.43 -5.92 -9.47
C GLN A 63 -10.98 -4.74 -10.28
N ASP A 64 -11.20 -3.59 -9.65
CA ASP A 64 -11.59 -2.39 -10.35
C ASP A 64 -10.46 -1.90 -11.27
N GLY A 65 -10.74 -1.91 -12.57
CA GLY A 65 -9.83 -1.48 -13.63
C GLY A 65 -9.42 -0.02 -13.52
N GLU A 66 -10.26 0.83 -12.92
CA GLU A 66 -10.10 2.28 -12.88
C GLU A 66 -9.02 2.72 -11.89
N HIS A 67 -8.82 1.98 -10.79
CA HIS A 67 -7.77 2.28 -9.81
C HIS A 67 -6.39 1.97 -10.35
N LYS A 68 -5.52 2.98 -10.51
CA LYS A 68 -4.17 2.81 -11.09
C LYS A 68 -3.02 3.13 -10.13
N ARG A 69 -3.28 3.95 -9.10
CA ARG A 69 -2.23 4.51 -8.24
C ARG A 69 -2.20 3.83 -6.87
N ASN A 70 -1.04 3.87 -6.23
CA ASN A 70 -0.83 3.40 -4.85
C ASN A 70 -1.30 1.95 -4.55
N LEU A 71 -1.41 1.10 -5.57
CA LEU A 71 -1.88 -0.29 -5.45
C LEU A 71 -1.02 -1.15 -4.52
N SER A 72 0.21 -0.70 -4.22
CA SER A 72 1.12 -1.32 -3.25
C SER A 72 0.48 -1.52 -1.86
N PHE A 73 -0.37 -0.59 -1.40
CA PHE A 73 -1.11 -0.75 -0.14
C PHE A 73 -2.19 -1.83 -0.22
N VAL A 74 -2.84 -1.95 -1.38
CA VAL A 74 -3.91 -2.92 -1.64
C VAL A 74 -3.33 -4.33 -1.68
N VAL A 75 -2.25 -4.55 -2.43
CA VAL A 75 -1.60 -5.87 -2.49
C VAL A 75 -0.94 -6.23 -1.16
N SER A 76 -0.42 -5.26 -0.41
CA SER A 76 0.05 -5.50 0.95
C SER A 76 -1.07 -5.97 1.87
N ALA A 77 -2.28 -5.38 1.78
CA ALA A 77 -3.44 -5.86 2.55
C ALA A 77 -3.80 -7.30 2.18
N LEU A 78 -3.85 -7.64 0.89
CA LEU A 78 -4.16 -8.99 0.40
C LEU A 78 -3.18 -10.04 0.92
N VAL A 79 -1.88 -9.71 0.91
CA VAL A 79 -0.81 -10.56 1.43
C VAL A 79 -0.91 -10.70 2.94
N ASP A 80 -1.05 -9.59 3.67
CA ASP A 80 -1.10 -9.57 5.13
C ASP A 80 -2.36 -10.24 5.69
N LEU A 81 -3.45 -10.29 4.92
CA LEU A 81 -4.69 -11.03 5.21
C LEU A 81 -4.70 -12.46 4.66
N ASN A 82 -3.64 -12.88 3.96
CA ASN A 82 -3.53 -14.19 3.30
C ASN A 82 -4.71 -14.53 2.37
N VAL A 83 -5.01 -13.62 1.45
CA VAL A 83 -6.07 -13.74 0.44
C VAL A 83 -5.53 -14.44 -0.81
N LYS A 84 -5.45 -15.77 -0.76
CA LYS A 84 -4.89 -16.62 -1.84
C LYS A 84 -5.65 -16.47 -3.15
N GLU A 85 -6.97 -16.29 -3.05
CA GLU A 85 -7.88 -16.08 -4.17
C GLU A 85 -7.58 -14.81 -4.99
N ALA A 86 -6.75 -13.89 -4.46
CA ALA A 86 -6.32 -12.70 -5.18
C ALA A 86 -5.19 -12.97 -6.18
N LEU A 87 -4.48 -14.11 -6.11
CA LEU A 87 -3.34 -14.42 -6.98
C LEU A 87 -3.63 -14.19 -8.47
N PRO A 88 -4.71 -14.73 -9.07
CA PRO A 88 -4.99 -14.53 -10.48
C PRO A 88 -5.21 -13.05 -10.85
N VAL A 89 -5.80 -12.28 -9.93
CA VAL A 89 -6.05 -10.84 -10.14
C VAL A 89 -4.73 -10.07 -10.09
N ILE A 90 -3.86 -10.37 -9.13
CA ILE A 90 -2.54 -9.75 -8.99
C ILE A 90 -1.68 -10.06 -10.24
N GLU A 91 -1.65 -11.32 -10.68
CA GLU A 91 -0.92 -11.75 -11.88
C GLU A 91 -1.42 -11.06 -13.16
N GLU A 92 -2.74 -10.88 -13.30
CA GLU A 92 -3.30 -10.18 -14.46
C GLU A 92 -2.96 -8.70 -14.45
N ARG A 93 -3.15 -8.03 -13.30
CA ARG A 93 -2.82 -6.61 -13.14
C ARG A 93 -1.35 -6.34 -13.39
N LEU A 94 -0.45 -7.21 -12.93
CA LEU A 94 1.00 -7.10 -13.11
C LEU A 94 1.40 -6.92 -14.58
N LYS A 95 0.70 -7.56 -15.52
CA LYS A 95 1.01 -7.48 -16.97
C LYS A 95 0.86 -6.07 -17.55
N THR A 96 0.10 -5.22 -16.87
CA THR A 96 -0.25 -3.86 -17.33
C THR A 96 0.39 -2.76 -16.49
N LEU A 97 1.16 -3.12 -15.46
CA LEU A 97 1.83 -2.14 -14.62
C LEU A 97 3.06 -1.58 -15.32
N GLU A 98 3.25 -0.27 -15.21
CA GLU A 98 4.42 0.44 -15.74
C GLU A 98 5.35 0.92 -14.63
N ASN A 99 4.81 1.22 -13.44
CA ASN A 99 5.59 1.73 -12.32
C ASN A 99 6.53 0.63 -11.75
N PRO A 100 7.86 0.78 -11.81
CA PRO A 100 8.80 -0.25 -11.36
C PRO A 100 8.67 -0.60 -9.87
N VAL A 101 8.36 0.37 -9.02
CA VAL A 101 8.17 0.15 -7.57
C VAL A 101 6.92 -0.69 -7.32
N THR A 102 5.82 -0.37 -7.99
CA THR A 102 4.58 -1.15 -7.90
C THR A 102 4.78 -2.55 -8.46
N ILE A 103 5.54 -2.71 -9.56
CA ILE A 103 5.90 -4.01 -10.12
C ILE A 103 6.64 -4.87 -9.10
N GLU A 104 7.66 -4.33 -8.43
CA GLU A 104 8.41 -5.06 -7.39
C GLU A 104 7.51 -5.43 -6.20
N CYS A 105 6.56 -4.58 -5.86
CA CYS A 105 5.55 -4.86 -4.84
C CYS A 105 4.65 -6.05 -5.24
N PHE A 106 4.18 -6.07 -6.50
CA PHE A 106 3.34 -7.16 -7.01
C PHE A 106 4.08 -8.49 -7.10
N LYS A 107 5.37 -8.49 -7.50
CA LYS A 107 6.20 -9.70 -7.50
C LYS A 107 6.34 -10.30 -6.10
N GLU A 108 6.67 -9.47 -5.11
CA GLU A 108 6.74 -9.91 -3.71
C GLU A 108 5.39 -10.43 -3.21
N ALA A 109 4.28 -9.77 -3.59
CA ALA A 109 2.95 -10.21 -3.22
C ALA A 109 2.62 -11.60 -3.78
N ILE A 110 2.96 -11.87 -5.04
CA ILE A 110 2.80 -13.19 -5.66
C ILE A 110 3.64 -14.24 -4.92
N ASP A 111 4.94 -13.98 -4.71
CA ASP A 111 5.84 -14.92 -4.05
C ASP A 111 5.37 -15.29 -2.64
N ARG A 112 4.92 -14.30 -1.86
CA ARG A 112 4.35 -14.51 -0.52
C ARG A 112 3.02 -15.26 -0.57
N LEU A 113 2.10 -14.84 -1.42
CA LEU A 113 0.81 -15.51 -1.58
C LEU A 113 0.93 -16.90 -2.23
N GLN A 114 2.06 -17.28 -2.83
CA GLN A 114 2.30 -18.66 -3.23
C GLN A 114 2.86 -19.50 -2.06
N SER A 115 3.76 -18.93 -1.26
CA SER A 115 4.53 -19.67 -0.25
C SER A 115 3.93 -19.72 1.15
N GLN A 116 3.25 -18.66 1.60
CA GLN A 116 2.79 -18.55 3.00
C GLN A 116 1.60 -19.48 3.28
N ALA A 117 1.56 -20.21 4.39
CA ALA A 117 0.38 -21.03 4.72
C ALA A 117 -0.74 -20.21 5.38
N THR A 118 -0.36 -19.21 6.16
CA THR A 118 -1.23 -18.38 7.00
C THR A 118 -0.86 -16.91 6.85
N ALA A 119 -1.64 -16.01 7.45
CA ALA A 119 -1.28 -14.60 7.53
C ALA A 119 0.08 -14.43 8.23
N PRO A 120 0.96 -13.54 7.73
CA PRO A 120 2.26 -13.30 8.35
C PRO A 120 2.10 -12.76 9.76
N ALA A 121 3.08 -13.04 10.62
CA ALA A 121 3.18 -12.41 11.92
C ALA A 121 3.34 -10.88 11.78
N GLU A 122 2.99 -10.13 12.82
CA GLU A 122 2.92 -8.67 12.74
C GLU A 122 4.20 -8.01 12.25
N ALA A 123 5.37 -8.53 12.64
CA ALA A 123 6.69 -8.03 12.27
C ALA A 123 7.07 -8.36 10.82
N ASP A 124 6.48 -9.41 10.25
CA ASP A 124 6.79 -9.92 8.91
C ASP A 124 5.82 -9.41 7.85
N ARG A 125 4.85 -8.58 8.23
CA ARG A 125 3.87 -8.00 7.31
C ARG A 125 4.53 -7.22 6.18
N MET A 126 3.99 -7.40 4.98
CA MET A 126 4.46 -6.78 3.75
C MET A 126 4.33 -5.26 3.79
N ILE A 127 3.33 -4.70 4.49
CA ILE A 127 3.16 -3.25 4.61
C ILE A 127 4.43 -2.54 5.13
N TRP A 128 5.23 -3.20 5.98
CA TRP A 128 6.44 -2.61 6.54
C TRP A 128 7.56 -2.45 5.51
N MET A 129 7.47 -3.14 4.38
CA MET A 129 8.43 -3.02 3.28
C MET A 129 8.22 -1.73 2.46
N LEU A 130 7.09 -1.04 2.62
CA LEU A 130 6.83 0.27 1.98
C LEU A 130 7.64 1.42 2.61
N GLY A 131 8.37 1.16 3.69
CA GLY A 131 9.13 2.17 4.42
C GLY A 131 8.26 3.04 5.30
N ARG A 132 8.91 3.80 6.17
CA ARG A 132 8.28 4.72 7.14
C ARG A 132 8.64 6.17 6.89
N LYS A 133 9.67 6.42 6.07
CA LYS A 133 10.17 7.76 5.78
C LYS A 133 9.15 8.56 4.99
N THR A 134 8.90 9.78 5.47
CA THR A 134 8.03 10.75 4.83
C THR A 134 8.71 11.35 3.60
N ARG A 135 7.91 11.88 2.65
CA ARG A 135 8.44 12.63 1.49
C ARG A 135 9.35 13.78 1.93
N THR A 136 9.05 14.42 3.05
CA THR A 136 9.87 15.50 3.63
C THR A 136 11.23 15.00 4.11
N GLU A 137 11.29 13.87 4.84
CA GLU A 137 12.58 13.28 5.26
C GLU A 137 13.44 12.93 4.05
N LEU A 138 12.85 12.32 3.01
CA LEU A 138 13.57 12.00 1.77
C LEU A 138 14.08 13.26 1.05
N ALA A 139 13.25 14.31 0.97
CA ALA A 139 13.64 15.58 0.35
C ALA A 139 14.75 16.31 1.12
N LEU A 140 14.88 16.05 2.43
CA LEU A 140 15.97 16.55 3.27
C LEU A 140 17.26 15.73 3.13
N GLY A 141 17.28 14.73 2.24
CA GLY A 141 18.47 13.93 1.91
C GLY A 141 18.61 12.65 2.73
N GLU A 142 17.56 12.21 3.44
CA GLU A 142 17.58 10.89 4.07
C GLU A 142 17.43 9.77 3.04
N ASP A 143 18.16 8.67 3.25
CA ASP A 143 18.02 7.47 2.43
C ASP A 143 16.64 6.83 2.63
N THR A 144 16.08 6.30 1.54
CA THR A 144 14.80 5.58 1.61
C THR A 144 14.94 4.23 2.31
N ASP A 145 13.98 3.92 3.18
CA ASP A 145 13.81 2.60 3.81
C ASP A 145 12.78 1.73 3.07
N ASN A 146 12.23 2.20 1.95
CA ASN A 146 11.30 1.45 1.12
C ASN A 146 12.06 0.38 0.32
N VAL A 147 11.81 -0.88 0.65
CA VAL A 147 12.49 -2.03 0.04
C VAL A 147 12.20 -2.13 -1.46
N PHE A 148 10.99 -1.78 -1.90
CA PHE A 148 10.61 -1.87 -3.30
C PHE A 148 11.26 -0.77 -4.15
N VAL A 149 11.42 0.44 -3.60
CA VAL A 149 12.21 1.50 -4.25
C VAL A 149 13.66 1.06 -4.42
N LEU A 150 14.27 0.51 -3.36
CA LEU A 150 15.65 0.01 -3.41
C LEU A 150 15.83 -1.14 -4.41
N ARG A 151 14.83 -2.02 -4.56
CA ARG A 151 14.85 -3.11 -5.56
C ARG A 151 14.70 -2.57 -6.98
N ALA A 152 13.76 -1.66 -7.21
CA ALA A 152 13.56 -1.03 -8.51
C ALA A 152 14.84 -0.29 -8.99
N GLN A 153 15.50 0.45 -8.09
CA GLN A 153 16.77 1.13 -8.37
C GLN A 153 17.92 0.19 -8.77
N LYS A 154 18.01 -0.99 -8.13
CA LYS A 154 19.03 -2.00 -8.45
C LYS A 154 18.79 -2.71 -9.78
N GLY A 155 17.54 -2.70 -10.28
CA GLY A 155 17.13 -3.33 -11.53
C GLY A 155 17.63 -2.64 -12.80
N GLY A 156 18.26 -1.46 -12.68
CA GLY A 156 18.81 -0.72 -13.82
C GLY A 156 17.84 0.25 -14.50
N ASP A 157 16.58 0.27 -14.08
CA ASP A 157 15.69 1.40 -14.38
C ASP A 157 16.16 2.58 -13.52
N THR A 158 16.75 3.58 -14.17
CA THR A 158 17.08 4.87 -13.54
C THR A 158 15.82 5.46 -12.91
N TYR A 159 15.61 5.16 -11.63
CA TYR A 159 14.72 5.90 -10.76
C TYR A 159 15.41 7.25 -10.50
N ALA A 160 15.21 8.20 -11.40
CA ALA A 160 15.41 9.60 -11.08
C ALA A 160 14.45 9.91 -9.93
N GLY A 161 14.99 10.33 -8.79
CA GLY A 161 14.20 10.56 -7.59
C GLY A 161 12.98 11.45 -7.85
N VAL A 162 11.90 11.11 -7.16
CA VAL A 162 10.71 11.95 -6.93
C VAL A 162 9.93 12.33 -8.19
N GLU A 163 9.25 11.37 -8.80
CA GLU A 163 7.89 11.60 -9.31
C GLU A 163 7.04 10.36 -8.99
N ALA A 164 6.48 10.34 -7.77
CA ALA A 164 5.25 9.61 -7.57
C ALA A 164 4.15 10.42 -8.23
N ASP A 165 3.95 10.28 -9.55
CA ASP A 165 2.68 10.50 -10.26
C ASP A 165 1.82 11.65 -9.70
N ASP A 166 2.43 12.82 -9.54
CA ASP A 166 1.81 14.05 -9.04
C ASP A 166 2.03 15.12 -10.12
N SER A 167 1.27 15.00 -11.21
CA SER A 167 0.97 16.17 -12.04
C SER A 167 0.00 17.05 -11.27
N SER A 168 0.51 17.80 -10.29
CA SER A 168 -0.13 19.03 -9.85
C SER A 168 0.51 20.17 -10.63
N PRO A 169 -0.18 20.83 -11.58
CA PRO A 169 0.23 22.16 -11.98
C PRO A 169 0.08 23.09 -10.77
N GLU A 170 1.09 23.91 -10.55
CA GLU A 170 1.08 25.02 -9.60
C GLU A 170 -0.14 25.94 -9.85
N ASP A 171 -0.62 26.52 -8.74
CA ASP A 171 -1.70 27.50 -8.53
C ASP A 171 -3.17 27.01 -8.43
#